data_AF-A0A5C5UUM5-F1
#
_entry.id   AF-A0A5C5UUM5-F1
#
_cell.length_a   1.000
_cell.length_b   1.000
_cell.length_c   1.000
_cell.angle_alpha   90.00
_cell.angle_beta   90.00
_cell.angle_gamma   90.00
#
_symmetry.space_group_name_H-M   'P 1'
#
loop_
_entity.id
_entity.type
_entity.pdbx_description
1 polymer ?
#
loop_
_entity_poly.entity_id
_entity_poly.type
_entity_poly.pdbx_seq_one_letter_code
_entity_poly.pdbx_strand_id
1 'polypeptide(L)' 'MVKRQAWMKAALVGGIAVMAAASTGCQIDVGGQTLPSPYYMTDDVQYYPKGPEFILQRESDQMKKTLAEQAELQGQGY' A
#
# COMPACT_ATOMS: atom_id res chain seq x y z
N MET A 1 -0.58 59.08 -1.37
CA MET A 1 0.26 57.97 -1.87
C MET A 1 0.46 56.85 -0.82
N VAL A 2 0.80 57.19 0.42
CA VAL A 2 1.04 56.25 1.54
C VAL A 2 -0.13 55.29 1.83
N LYS A 3 -1.37 55.78 1.79
CA LYS A 3 -2.58 54.97 2.08
C LYS A 3 -2.73 53.81 1.08
N ARG A 4 -2.56 54.07 -0.22
CA ARG A 4 -2.62 53.05 -1.28
C ARG A 4 -1.53 51.99 -1.12
N GLN A 5 -0.32 52.40 -0.72
CA GLN A 5 0.76 51.46 -0.43
C GLN A 5 0.48 50.62 0.81
N ALA A 6 -0.16 51.17 1.85
CA ALA A 6 -0.56 50.40 3.03
C ALA A 6 -1.58 49.30 2.69
N TRP A 7 -2.59 49.61 1.87
CA TRP A 7 -3.58 48.63 1.39
C TRP A 7 -2.96 47.54 0.52
N MET A 8 -2.04 47.91 -0.37
CA MET A 8 -1.32 46.93 -1.20
C MET A 8 -0.47 45.97 -0.36
N LYS A 9 0.23 46.48 0.67
CA LYS A 9 1.02 45.64 1.59
C LYS A 9 0.13 44.71 2.41
N ALA A 10 -1.00 45.21 2.91
CA ALA A 10 -1.96 44.41 3.67
C ALA A 10 -2.55 43.28 2.81
N ALA A 11 -2.91 43.58 1.55
CA ALA A 11 -3.40 42.58 0.60
C ALA A 11 -2.34 41.52 0.28
N LEU A 12 -1.08 41.92 0.09
CA LEU A 12 0.03 40.99 -0.17
C LEU A 12 0.25 40.05 1.01
N VAL A 13 0.35 40.58 2.23
CA VAL A 13 0.57 39.78 3.46
C VAL A 13 -0.62 38.87 3.72
N GLY A 14 -1.85 39.37 3.59
CA GLY A 14 -3.07 38.57 3.75
C GLY A 14 -3.15 37.44 2.71
N GLY A 15 -2.82 37.73 1.45
CA GLY A 15 -2.78 36.73 0.38
C GLY A 15 -1.77 35.61 0.65
N ILE A 16 -0.56 35.97 1.10
CA ILE A 16 0.48 34.99 1.46
C ILE A 16 0.02 34.11 2.63
N ALA A 17 -0.60 34.69 3.67
CA ALA A 17 -1.08 33.94 4.82
C ALA A 17 -2.18 32.93 4.44
N VAL A 18 -3.13 33.33 3.59
CA VAL A 18 -4.19 32.44 3.09
C VAL A 18 -3.61 31.31 2.24
N MET A 19 -2.67 31.62 1.34
CA MET A 19 -2.00 30.62 0.52
C MET A 19 -1.20 29.62 1.37
N ALA A 20 -0.48 30.09 2.38
CA ALA A 20 0.26 29.24 3.31
C ALA A 20 -0.67 28.26 4.04
N ALA A 21 -1.77 28.77 4.61
CA ALA A 21 -2.76 27.95 5.31
C ALA A 21 -3.46 26.94 4.39
N ALA A 22 -3.72 27.29 3.12
CA ALA A 22 -4.30 26.40 2.14
C ALA A 22 -3.31 25.36 1.58
N SER A 23 -2.00 25.65 1.64
CA SER A 23 -0.94 24.74 1.18
C SER A 23 -0.55 23.68 2.21
N THR A 24 -0.91 23.88 3.47
CA THR A 24 -0.72 22.88 4.53
C THR A 24 -1.94 21.97 4.61
N GLY A 25 -1.73 20.65 4.51
CA GLY A 25 -2.81 19.68 4.75
C GLY A 25 -3.16 19.55 6.23
N CYS A 26 -4.37 19.09 6.54
CA CYS A 26 -4.73 18.66 7.89
C CYS A 26 -4.03 17.35 8.19
N GLN A 27 -3.01 17.39 9.05
CA GLN A 27 -2.40 16.19 9.59
C GLN A 27 -3.45 15.45 10.43
N ILE A 28 -3.73 14.19 10.09
CA ILE A 28 -4.76 13.38 10.76
C ILE A 28 -4.08 12.49 11.79
N ASP A 29 -4.52 12.58 13.04
CA ASP A 29 -4.15 11.66 14.11
C ASP A 29 -5.28 10.64 14.31
N VAL A 30 -4.94 9.36 14.23
CA VAL A 30 -5.89 8.27 14.47
C VAL A 30 -5.23 7.32 15.46
N GLY A 31 -5.88 7.09 16.61
CA GLY A 31 -5.39 6.18 17.63
C GLY A 31 -4.06 6.61 18.29
N GLY A 32 -3.72 7.90 18.30
CA GLY A 32 -2.47 8.41 18.85
C GLY A 32 -1.26 8.30 17.91
N GLN A 33 -1.50 8.00 16.63
CA GLN A 33 -0.49 7.99 15.60
C GLN A 33 -0.86 8.95 14.46
N THR A 34 0.12 9.75 14.05
CA THR A 34 0.03 10.52 12.81
C THR A 34 0.27 9.61 11.62
N LEU A 35 -0.77 9.33 10.86
CA LEU A 35 -0.70 8.39 9.75
C LEU A 35 -0.18 9.07 8.47
N PRO A 36 0.71 8.41 7.69
CA PRO A 36 1.30 8.99 6.48
C PRO A 36 0.28 9.28 5.37
N SER A 37 -0.85 8.57 5.35
CA SER A 37 -1.90 8.72 4.34
C SER A 37 -3.29 8.82 4.99
N PRO A 38 -4.20 9.64 4.45
CA PRO A 38 -5.57 9.77 4.95
C PRO A 38 -6.44 8.53 4.65
N TYR A 39 -5.94 7.62 3.81
CA TYR A 39 -6.61 6.38 3.42
C TYR A 39 -6.03 5.15 4.12
N TYR A 40 -5.24 5.30 5.18
CA TYR A 40 -4.55 4.19 5.86
C TYR A 40 -5.45 2.99 6.21
N MET A 41 -6.73 3.20 6.51
CA MET A 41 -7.67 2.10 6.78
C MET A 41 -8.06 1.27 5.55
N THR A 42 -7.91 1.85 4.36
CA THR A 42 -8.24 1.25 3.06
C THR A 42 -7.03 1.21 2.14
N ASP A 43 -5.82 1.42 2.66
CA ASP A 43 -4.59 1.39 1.89
C ASP A 43 -4.04 -0.04 1.95
N ASP A 44 -4.31 -0.77 0.88
CA ASP A 44 -4.07 -2.21 0.72
C ASP A 44 -2.58 -2.59 0.82
N VAL A 45 -1.68 -1.62 0.89
CA VAL A 45 -0.23 -1.84 0.94
C VAL A 45 0.21 -2.16 2.37
N GLN A 46 -0.41 -3.17 2.98
CA GLN A 46 0.34 -4.00 3.91
C GLN A 46 1.18 -4.94 3.04
N TYR A 47 2.50 -4.75 3.00
CA TYR A 47 3.38 -5.64 2.26
C TYR A 47 3.21 -7.08 2.76
N TYR A 48 2.58 -7.93 1.95
CA TYR A 48 2.57 -9.37 2.15
C TYR A 48 3.70 -9.95 1.31
N PRO A 49 4.77 -10.50 1.91
CA PRO A 49 5.78 -11.20 1.14
C PRO A 49 5.09 -12.32 0.36
N LYS A 50 5.49 -12.54 -0.89
CA LYS A 50 5.03 -13.72 -1.62
C LYS A 50 5.33 -14.94 -0.74
N GLY A 51 4.32 -15.79 -0.55
CA GLY A 51 4.45 -17.00 0.25
C GLY A 51 5.63 -17.86 -0.24
N PRO A 52 6.14 -18.78 0.59
CA PRO A 52 7.30 -19.58 0.23
C PRO A 52 7.08 -20.28 -1.12
N GLU A 53 7.95 -19.99 -2.09
CA GLU A 53 7.90 -20.63 -3.40
C GLU A 53 8.27 -22.11 -3.23
N PHE A 54 7.40 -23.02 -3.71
CA PHE A 54 7.73 -24.44 -3.70
C PHE A 54 8.66 -24.75 -4.88
N ILE A 55 9.97 -24.78 -4.59
CA ILE A 55 11.04 -24.92 -5.59
C ILE A 55 10.98 -26.28 -6.31
N LEU A 56 10.39 -27.30 -5.67
CA LEU A 56 10.45 -28.70 -6.10
C LEU A 56 9.20 -29.18 -6.84
N GLN A 57 8.54 -28.31 -7.62
CA GLN A 57 7.31 -28.69 -8.36
C GLN A 57 7.56 -29.88 -9.30
N ARG A 58 8.72 -29.89 -9.99
CA ARG A 58 9.05 -30.98 -10.93
C ARG A 58 9.19 -32.32 -10.21
N GLU A 59 9.86 -32.34 -9.07
CA GLU A 59 10.04 -33.54 -8.26
C GLU A 59 8.71 -34.01 -7.65
N SER A 60 7.87 -33.08 -7.19
CA SER A 60 6.53 -33.41 -6.69
C SER A 60 5.64 -34.02 -7.77
N ASP A 61 5.65 -33.46 -8.97
CA ASP A 61 4.86 -33.96 -10.09
C ASP A 61 5.37 -35.31 -10.60
N GLN A 62 6.69 -35.52 -10.58
CA GLN A 62 7.29 -36.83 -10.88
C GLN A 62 6.84 -37.87 -9.85
N MET A 63 6.91 -37.54 -8.55
CA MET A 63 6.47 -38.42 -7.47
C MET A 63 4.98 -38.77 -7.57
N LYS A 64 4.13 -37.80 -7.90
CA LYS A 64 2.69 -38.05 -8.09
C LYS A 64 2.43 -39.02 -9.25
N LYS A 65 3.15 -38.87 -10.37
CA LYS A 65 3.02 -39.77 -11.52
C LYS A 65 3.47 -41.19 -11.18
N THR A 66 4.60 -41.35 -10.48
CA THR A 66 5.07 -42.67 -10.06
C THR A 66 4.10 -43.34 -9.08
N LEU A 67 3.52 -42.56 -8.15
CA LEU A 67 2.52 -43.06 -7.21
C LEU A 67 1.23 -43.50 -7.92
N ALA A 68 0.79 -42.74 -8.93
CA ALA A 68 -0.38 -43.09 -9.74
C ALA A 68 -0.14 -44.38 -10.55
N GLU A 69 1.01 -44.51 -11.21
CA GLU A 69 1.39 -45.72 -11.95
C GLU A 69 1.49 -46.95 -11.03
N GLN A 70 2.07 -46.79 -9.84
CA GLN A 70 2.14 -47.87 -8.84
C GLN A 70 0.74 -48.29 -8.35
N ALA A 71 -0.17 -47.33 -8.15
CA ALA A 71 -1.54 -47.62 -7.75
C ALA A 71 -2.32 -48.36 -8.86
N GLU A 72 -2.11 -48.01 -10.13
CA GLU A 72 -2.70 -48.71 -11.27
C GLU A 72 -2.17 -50.15 -11.38
N LEU A 73 -0.86 -50.35 -11.24
CA LEU A 73 -0.25 -51.68 -11.26
C LEU A 73 -0.68 -52.55 -10.07
N GLN A 74 -0.84 -51.96 -8.87
CA GLN A 74 -1.38 -52.66 -7.71
C GLN A 74 -2.87 -52.98 -7.85
N GLY A 75 -3.65 -52.15 -8.55
CA GLY A 75 -5.07 -52.39 -8.84
C GLY A 75 -5.32 -53.43 -9.94
N GLN A 76 -4.35 -53.64 -10.84
CA GLN A 76 -4.41 -54.65 -11.90
C GLN A 76 -3.94 -56.04 -11.45
N GLY A 77 -3.44 -56.14 -10.22
CA GLY A 77 -3.03 -57.39 -9.57
C GLY A 77 -4.10 -57.97 -8.65
N TYR A 78 -5.30 -58.27 -9.18
CA TYR A 78 -6.25 -59.29 -8.69
C TYR A 78 -7.27 -59.61 -9.79
#